data_AF-A0A836BQ01-F1
#
_entry.id   AF-A0A836BQ01-F1
#
_cell.length_a   1.000
_cell.length_b   1.000
_cell.length_c   1.000
_cell.angle_alpha   90.00
_cell.angle_beta   90.00
_cell.angle_gamma   90.00
#
_symmetry.space_group_name_H-M   'P 1'
#
loop_
_entity.id
_entity.type
_entity.pdbx_description
1 polymer ?
#
loop_
_entity_poly.entity_id
_entity_poly.type
_entity_poly.pdbx_seq_one_letter_code
_entity_poly.pdbx_strand_id
1 'polypeptide(L)'
;MPVITVITNAKASVEQKIKIAKALNELVATEVRVPAGHVHVLIQDEQFFSFGDDLEKPAVYLTVKSSALQILPEARRNLVADFVPALQAALPDLSAWRVNTMFEELPVECIAVGSNIATFGAPKSTGGSARNSLGGGPTSPKPQESPR
;
A
#
# COMPACT_ATOMS: atom_id res chain seq x y z
N MET A 1 -1.09 -3.48 -1.91
CA MET A 1 -1.58 -3.01 -0.59
C MET A 1 -0.91 -1.68 -0.32
N PRO A 2 -1.61 -0.55 -0.47
CA PRO A 2 -1.00 0.75 -0.29
C PRO A 2 -0.67 1.04 1.17
N VAL A 3 0.52 1.56 1.43
CA VAL A 3 0.96 2.03 2.75
C VAL A 3 1.40 3.48 2.61
N ILE A 4 0.75 4.36 3.35
CA ILE A 4 1.06 5.77 3.45
C ILE A 4 1.80 5.99 4.75
N THR A 5 3.02 6.51 4.69
CA THR A 5 3.78 6.94 5.86
C THR A 5 3.86 8.46 5.85
N VAL A 6 3.43 9.09 6.94
CA VAL A 6 3.49 10.54 7.17
C VAL A 6 4.46 10.78 8.30
N ILE A 7 5.56 11.46 8.01
CA ILE A 7 6.57 11.86 8.99
C ILE A 7 6.49 13.38 9.11
N THR A 8 6.31 13.91 10.31
CA THR A 8 6.27 15.35 10.56
C THR A 8 6.99 15.73 11.84
N ASN A 9 7.64 16.90 11.82
CA ASN A 9 8.25 17.52 12.99
C ASN A 9 7.25 18.32 13.83
N ALA A 10 6.05 18.57 13.29
CA ALA A 10 4.95 19.19 14.02
C ALA A 10 4.33 18.19 15.00
N LYS A 11 3.78 18.72 16.09
CA LYS A 11 2.92 17.95 16.99
C LYS A 11 1.51 17.91 16.43
N ALA A 12 0.90 16.73 16.34
CA ALA A 12 -0.49 16.57 15.94
C ALA A 12 -1.32 16.00 17.09
N SER A 13 -2.50 16.56 17.34
CA SER A 13 -3.49 15.97 18.23
C SER A 13 -4.05 14.67 17.64
N VAL A 14 -4.65 13.82 18.48
CA VAL A 14 -5.28 12.58 18.02
C VAL A 14 -6.36 12.87 16.97
N GLU A 15 -7.13 13.93 17.14
CA GLU A 15 -8.16 14.35 16.18
C GLU A 15 -7.57 14.76 14.83
N GLN A 16 -6.45 15.49 14.84
CA GLN A 16 -5.71 15.86 13.62
C GLN A 16 -5.18 14.60 12.92
N LYS A 17 -4.59 13.65 13.67
CA LYS A 17 -4.12 12.38 13.12
C LYS A 17 -5.25 11.58 12.47
N ILE A 18 -6.42 11.52 13.10
CA ILE A 18 -7.61 10.86 12.54
C ILE A 18 -8.07 11.54 11.25
N LYS A 19 -8.11 12.87 11.21
CA LYS A 19 -8.47 13.64 10.00
C LYS A 19 -7.50 13.37 8.85
N ILE A 20 -6.19 13.42 9.12
CA ILE A 20 -5.13 13.10 8.14
C ILE A 20 -5.32 11.67 7.65
N ALA A 21 -5.44 10.70 8.55
CA ALA A 21 -5.55 9.29 8.20
C ALA A 21 -6.76 9.01 7.31
N LYS A 22 -7.93 9.57 7.63
CA LYS A 22 -9.14 9.40 6.81
C LYS A 22 -8.98 10.03 5.43
N ALA A 23 -8.52 11.28 5.36
CA ALA A 23 -8.38 11.99 4.09
C ALA A 23 -7.38 11.30 3.15
N LEU A 24 -6.18 10.97 3.66
CA LEU A 24 -5.16 10.30 2.84
C LEU A 24 -5.56 8.89 2.41
N ASN A 25 -6.26 8.15 3.29
CA ASN A 25 -6.80 6.82 2.96
C ASN A 25 -7.77 6.90 1.78
N GLU A 26 -8.73 7.82 1.82
CA GLU A 26 -9.75 7.98 0.78
C GLU A 26 -9.14 8.40 -0.56
N LEU A 27 -8.22 9.36 -0.55
CA LEU A 27 -7.51 9.82 -1.75
C LEU A 27 -6.73 8.68 -2.42
N VAL A 28 -5.89 7.97 -1.65
CA VAL A 28 -5.09 6.87 -2.19
C VAL A 28 -5.97 5.72 -2.65
N ALA A 29 -6.97 5.32 -1.86
CA ALA A 29 -7.88 4.23 -2.24
C ALA A 29 -8.56 4.51 -3.59
N THR A 30 -8.99 5.75 -3.80
CA THR A 30 -9.62 6.20 -5.04
C THR A 30 -8.65 6.14 -6.22
N GLU A 31 -7.50 6.79 -6.10
CA GLU A 31 -6.54 6.94 -7.19
C GLU A 31 -5.88 5.62 -7.59
N VAL A 32 -5.58 4.74 -6.62
CA VAL A 32 -4.99 3.42 -6.90
C VAL A 32 -6.04 2.30 -7.06
N ARG A 33 -7.33 2.66 -7.03
CA ARG A 33 -8.49 1.78 -7.25
C ARG A 33 -8.49 0.53 -6.37
N VAL A 34 -8.26 0.72 -5.07
CA VAL A 34 -8.35 -0.36 -4.07
C VAL A 34 -9.41 -0.04 -3.03
N PRO A 35 -9.96 -1.06 -2.34
CA PRO A 35 -10.82 -0.81 -1.18
C PRO A 35 -10.09 0.02 -0.11
N ALA A 36 -10.78 0.97 0.50
CA ALA A 36 -10.26 1.81 1.60
C ALA A 36 -9.67 0.97 2.76
N GLY A 37 -10.29 -0.17 3.06
CA GLY A 37 -9.80 -1.11 4.09
C GLY A 37 -8.46 -1.78 3.77
N HIS A 38 -7.92 -1.62 2.55
CA HIS A 38 -6.61 -2.15 2.15
C HIS A 38 -5.50 -1.09 2.21
N VAL A 39 -5.84 0.16 2.56
CA VAL A 39 -4.88 1.27 2.65
C VAL A 39 -4.51 1.47 4.11
N HIS A 40 -3.21 1.41 4.40
CA HIS A 40 -2.66 1.65 5.72
C HIS A 40 -2.11 3.07 5.80
N VAL A 41 -2.38 3.77 6.91
CA VAL A 41 -1.78 5.08 7.18
C VAL A 41 -1.03 5.02 8.50
N LEU A 42 0.27 5.26 8.43
CA LEU A 42 1.17 5.40 9.57
C LEU A 42 1.54 6.87 9.72
N ILE A 43 1.33 7.45 10.89
CA ILE A 43 1.68 8.85 11.20
C ILE A 43 2.71 8.84 12.32
N GLN A 44 3.86 9.46 12.04
CA GLN A 44 4.95 9.69 12.98
C GLN A 44 5.11 11.20 13.13
N ASP A 45 4.55 11.76 14.20
CA ASP A 45 4.68 13.17 14.55
C ASP A 45 5.80 13.40 15.58
N GLU A 46 6.14 14.67 15.80
CA GLU A 46 7.24 15.08 16.70
C GLU A 46 8.60 14.42 16.33
N GLN A 47 8.81 14.11 15.05
CA GLN A 47 10.07 13.53 14.57
C GLN A 47 11.11 14.63 14.33
N PHE A 48 12.37 14.35 14.67
CA PHE A 48 13.45 15.31 14.46
C PHE A 48 13.95 15.30 13.00
N PHE A 49 13.70 16.38 12.27
CA PHE A 49 14.31 16.68 10.97
C PHE A 49 14.15 18.17 10.62
N SER A 50 14.93 18.67 9.66
CA SER A 50 14.83 20.02 9.09
C SER A 50 14.39 19.97 7.62
N PHE A 51 13.86 21.09 7.13
CA PHE A 51 13.64 21.31 5.69
C PHE A 51 14.44 22.53 5.25
N GLY A 52 15.47 22.33 4.44
CA GLY A 52 16.34 23.42 3.98
C GLY A 52 16.97 24.23 5.12
N ASP A 53 17.53 23.54 6.11
CA ASP A 53 18.13 24.09 7.35
C ASP A 53 17.16 24.83 8.30
N ASP A 54 15.86 24.89 7.99
CA ASP A 54 14.84 25.43 8.88
C ASP A 54 14.26 24.33 9.77
N LEU A 55 14.59 24.42 11.07
CA LEU A 55 14.17 23.51 12.14
C LEU A 55 12.86 23.91 12.81
N GLU A 56 12.45 25.17 12.70
CA GLU A 56 11.36 25.73 13.51
C GLU A 56 10.00 25.56 12.84
N LYS A 57 9.96 25.54 11.51
CA LYS A 57 8.70 25.45 10.78
C LYS A 57 8.25 24.00 10.53
N PRO A 58 6.95 23.73 10.62
CA PRO A 58 6.36 22.44 10.25
C PRO A 58 6.75 22.00 8.84
N ALA A 59 7.09 20.73 8.70
CA ALA A 59 7.35 20.07 7.44
C ALA A 59 6.78 18.65 7.47
N VAL A 60 6.52 18.08 6.30
CA VAL A 60 5.99 16.72 6.14
C VAL A 60 6.76 15.97 5.08
N TYR A 61 7.25 14.78 5.43
CA TYR A 61 7.68 13.77 4.49
C TYR A 61 6.61 12.69 4.38
N LEU A 62 6.06 12.54 3.18
CA LEU A 62 5.03 11.57 2.88
C LEU A 62 5.62 10.51 1.94
N THR A 63 5.44 9.23 2.27
CA THR A 63 5.78 8.12 1.36
C THR A 63 4.53 7.32 1.07
N VAL A 64 4.23 7.10 -0.21
CA VAL A 64 3.19 6.17 -0.64
C VAL A 64 3.85 4.96 -1.27
N LYS A 65 3.79 3.83 -0.57
CA LYS A 65 4.23 2.54 -1.08
C LYS A 65 3.03 1.77 -1.62
N SER A 66 3.15 1.16 -2.80
CA SER A 66 2.11 0.27 -3.32
C SER A 66 2.71 -0.84 -4.16
N SER A 67 1.87 -1.77 -4.62
CA SER A 67 2.29 -2.79 -5.57
C SER A 67 2.57 -2.16 -6.93
N ALA A 68 3.49 -2.74 -7.70
CA ALA A 68 3.86 -2.26 -9.01
C ALA A 68 2.65 -2.13 -9.94
N LEU A 69 2.68 -1.09 -10.77
CA LEU A 69 1.64 -0.72 -11.73
C LEU A 69 0.33 -0.22 -11.09
N GLN A 70 0.30 0.04 -9.78
CA GLN A 70 -0.87 0.62 -9.11
C GLN A 70 -0.81 2.16 -9.04
N ILE A 71 0.39 2.77 -9.00
CA ILE A 71 0.53 4.22 -8.88
C ILE A 71 0.92 4.83 -10.22
N LEU A 72 -0.07 4.94 -11.11
CA LEU A 72 0.09 5.48 -12.46
C LEU A 72 0.54 6.96 -12.42
N PRO A 73 1.20 7.49 -13.49
CA PRO A 73 1.66 8.87 -13.53
C PRO A 73 0.56 9.91 -13.24
N GLU A 74 -0.66 9.69 -13.72
CA GLU A 74 -1.81 10.55 -13.48
C GLU A 74 -2.21 10.53 -12.00
N ALA A 75 -2.27 9.33 -11.40
CA ALA A 75 -2.54 9.17 -9.98
C ALA A 75 -1.50 9.90 -9.12
N ARG A 76 -0.21 9.84 -9.48
CA ARG A 76 0.85 10.58 -8.75
C ARG A 76 0.59 12.08 -8.77
N ARG A 77 0.16 12.64 -9.91
CA ARG A 77 -0.13 14.09 -10.04
C ARG A 77 -1.34 14.49 -9.20
N ASN A 78 -2.43 13.73 -9.29
CA ASN A 78 -3.64 13.99 -8.52
C ASN A 78 -3.37 13.90 -7.01
N LEU A 79 -2.72 12.82 -6.57
CA LEU A 79 -2.37 12.62 -5.17
C LEU A 79 -1.52 13.75 -4.60
N VAL A 80 -0.50 14.23 -5.31
CA VAL A 80 0.31 15.36 -4.84
C VAL A 80 -0.53 16.63 -4.72
N ALA A 81 -1.44 16.89 -5.67
CA ALA A 81 -2.32 18.05 -5.62
C ALA A 81 -3.29 18.00 -4.44
N ASP A 82 -3.78 16.81 -4.08
CA ASP A 82 -4.80 16.62 -3.04
C ASP A 82 -4.23 16.38 -1.63
N PHE A 83 -3.01 15.84 -1.52
CA PHE A 83 -2.36 15.63 -0.23
C PHE A 83 -2.06 16.93 0.50
N VAL A 84 -1.60 17.95 -0.22
CA VAL A 84 -1.25 19.24 0.36
C VAL A 84 -2.45 19.88 1.10
N PRO A 85 -3.62 20.11 0.45
CA PRO A 85 -4.76 20.70 1.14
C PRO A 85 -5.29 19.80 2.26
N ALA A 86 -5.26 18.46 2.10
CA ALA A 86 -5.67 17.53 3.15
C ALA A 86 -4.79 17.65 4.42
N LEU A 87 -3.48 17.78 4.24
CA LEU A 87 -2.53 17.98 5.34
C LEU A 87 -2.70 19.36 5.99
N GLN A 88 -2.84 20.43 5.19
CA GLN A 88 -3.03 21.79 5.70
C GLN A 88 -4.33 21.98 6.48
N ALA A 89 -5.40 21.27 6.09
CA ALA A 89 -6.66 21.29 6.83
C ALA A 89 -6.52 20.73 8.26
N ALA A 90 -5.55 19.86 8.49
CA ALA A 90 -5.25 19.31 9.81
C ALA A 90 -4.07 20.02 10.52
N LEU A 91 -3.09 20.53 9.75
CA LEU A 91 -1.88 21.20 10.23
C LEU A 91 -1.85 22.63 9.66
N PRO A 92 -2.49 23.62 10.31
CA PRO A 92 -2.70 24.95 9.74
C PRO A 92 -1.40 25.73 9.48
N ASP A 93 -0.35 25.47 10.27
CA ASP A 93 0.95 26.12 10.13
C ASP A 93 1.86 25.48 9.06
N LEU A 94 1.38 24.43 8.39
CA LEU A 94 2.11 23.74 7.33
C LEU A 94 2.07 24.53 6.02
N SER A 95 3.25 24.90 5.52
CA SER A 95 3.38 25.45 4.17
C SER A 95 3.35 24.34 3.12
N ALA A 96 2.62 24.55 2.02
CA ALA A 96 2.58 23.64 0.87
C ALA A 96 3.97 23.27 0.33
N TRP A 97 4.90 24.23 0.32
CA TRP A 97 6.28 24.02 -0.16
C TRP A 97 7.12 23.12 0.75
N ARG A 98 6.66 22.83 1.97
CA ARG A 98 7.34 21.97 2.96
C ARG A 98 6.73 20.56 3.02
N VAL A 99 5.93 20.19 2.01
CA VAL A 99 5.40 18.84 1.84
C VAL A 99 6.20 18.15 0.75
N ASN A 100 6.95 17.11 1.12
CA ASN A 100 7.66 16.25 0.18
C ASN A 100 6.93 14.91 0.08
N THR A 101 6.66 14.45 -1.15
CA THR A 101 5.99 13.17 -1.40
C THR A 101 6.88 12.27 -2.24
N MET A 102 7.12 11.04 -1.75
CA MET A 102 7.82 10.00 -2.47
C MET A 102 6.87 8.83 -2.78
N PHE A 103 6.90 8.36 -4.03
CA PHE A 103 6.14 7.19 -4.47
C PHE A 103 7.08 6.02 -4.65
N GLU A 104 6.75 4.88 -4.06
CA GLU A 104 7.53 3.64 -4.15
C GLU A 104 6.62 2.51 -4.62
N GLU A 105 7.05 1.81 -5.67
CA GLU A 105 6.33 0.66 -6.19
C GLU A 105 7.17 -0.60 -5.98
N LEU A 106 6.54 -1.62 -5.38
CA LEU A 106 7.16 -2.89 -5.05
C LEU A 106 6.58 -4.00 -5.91
N PRO A 107 7.38 -4.99 -6.37
CA PRO A 107 6.84 -6.20 -6.98
C PRO A 107 5.78 -6.84 -6.09
N VAL A 108 4.69 -7.33 -6.67
CA VAL A 108 3.54 -7.84 -5.89
C VAL A 108 3.92 -9.04 -5.03
N GLU A 109 4.86 -9.86 -5.53
CA GLU A 109 5.45 -11.02 -4.87
C GLU A 109 6.29 -10.66 -3.63
N CYS A 110 6.68 -9.39 -3.48
CA CYS A 110 7.37 -8.87 -2.30
C CYS A 110 6.40 -8.35 -1.22
N ILE A 111 5.09 -8.48 -1.43
CA ILE A 111 4.06 -7.99 -0.51
C ILE A 111 3.28 -9.18 0.03
N ALA A 112 3.15 -9.27 1.35
CA ALA A 112 2.34 -10.28 2.02
C ALA A 112 1.21 -9.62 2.83
N VAL A 113 0.05 -10.27 2.88
CA VAL A 113 -1.07 -9.90 3.76
C VAL A 113 -1.48 -11.11 4.58
N GLY A 114 -1.31 -11.02 5.90
CA GLY A 114 -1.42 -12.18 6.78
C GLY A 114 -0.41 -13.26 6.37
N SER A 115 -0.89 -14.47 6.07
CA SER A 115 -0.06 -15.61 5.66
C SER A 115 0.01 -15.82 4.14
N ASN A 116 -0.43 -14.85 3.33
CA ASN A 116 -0.53 -14.98 1.87
C ASN A 116 0.32 -13.93 1.16
N ILE A 117 1.13 -14.36 0.18
CA ILE A 117 1.80 -13.46 -0.76
C ILE A 117 0.76 -12.90 -1.71
N ALA A 118 0.80 -11.59 -1.94
CA ALA A 118 -0.08 -10.93 -2.89
C ALA A 118 0.24 -11.39 -4.31
N THR A 119 -0.80 -11.64 -5.09
CA THR A 119 -0.69 -12.00 -6.50
C THR A 119 -1.51 -11.01 -7.32
N PHE A 120 -1.09 -10.71 -8.55
CA PHE A 120 -2.01 -10.10 -9.50
C PHE A 120 -3.22 -11.03 -9.64
N GLY A 121 -4.43 -10.49 -9.51
CA GLY A 121 -5.63 -11.31 -9.62
C GLY A 121 -5.63 -12.06 -10.96
N ALA A 122 -5.72 -13.39 -10.91
CA ALA A 122 -6.01 -14.13 -12.13
C ALA A 122 -7.30 -13.56 -12.73
N PRO A 123 -7.39 -13.38 -14.06
CA PRO A 123 -8.65 -12.99 -14.69
C PRO A 123 -9.72 -13.96 -14.18
N LYS A 124 -10.89 -13.42 -13.75
CA LYS A 124 -11.98 -14.25 -13.23
C LYS A 124 -12.26 -15.36 -14.24
N SER A 125 -11.80 -16.58 -13.95
CA SER A 125 -12.10 -17.74 -14.77
C SER A 125 -13.59 -18.00 -14.62
N THR A 126 -14.36 -17.64 -15.63
CA THR A 126 -15.74 -18.10 -15.76
C THR A 126 -15.71 -19.60 -16.02
N GLY A 127 -15.97 -20.38 -14.97
CA GLY A 127 -16.36 -21.78 -15.09
C GLY A 127 -15.23 -22.80 -15.09
N GLY A 128 -15.36 -23.82 -14.25
CA GLY A 128 -14.53 -25.02 -14.32
C GLY A 128 -14.08 -25.51 -12.96
N SER A 129 -14.95 -26.25 -12.27
CA SER A 129 -14.63 -27.03 -11.08
C SER A 129 -13.41 -27.91 -11.33
N ALA A 130 -12.34 -27.73 -10.56
CA ALA A 130 -11.27 -28.71 -10.42
C ALA A 130 -11.02 -28.92 -8.93
N ARG A 131 -11.81 -29.83 -8.36
CA ARG A 131 -11.56 -30.45 -7.05
C ARG A 131 -10.19 -31.12 -7.07
N ASN A 132 -9.47 -30.96 -5.96
CA ASN A 132 -8.34 -31.78 -5.52
C ASN A 132 -8.40 -33.24 -6.01
N SER A 133 -7.31 -33.72 -6.60
CA SER A 133 -6.95 -35.14 -6.61
C SER A 133 -5.48 -35.29 -6.20
N LEU A 134 -5.26 -35.28 -4.88
CA LEU A 134 -4.13 -35.95 -4.27
C LEU A 134 -4.41 -37.45 -4.29
N GLY A 135 -3.50 -38.26 -4.85
CA GLY A 135 -3.44 -39.70 -4.59
C GLY A 135 -3.16 -40.55 -5.82
N GLY A 136 -1.92 -41.03 -5.95
CA GLY A 136 -1.58 -42.09 -6.91
C GLY A 136 -0.08 -42.19 -7.16
N GLY A 137 0.66 -42.86 -6.25
CA GLY A 137 2.09 -43.12 -6.40
C GLY A 137 2.42 -44.04 -7.58
N PRO A 138 3.71 -44.13 -7.96
CA PRO A 138 4.14 -44.89 -9.14
C PRO A 138 3.98 -46.40 -8.91
N THR A 139 3.22 -47.06 -9.77
CA THR A 139 3.02 -48.51 -9.78
C THR A 139 4.25 -49.25 -10.33
N SER A 140 4.88 -50.09 -9.53
CA SER A 140 5.83 -51.12 -9.99
C SER A 140 5.09 -52.33 -10.61
N PRO A 141 5.70 -53.06 -11.57
CA PRO A 141 5.00 -54.05 -12.40
C PRO A 141 4.82 -55.41 -11.71
N LYS A 142 3.72 -56.12 -12.03
CA LYS A 142 3.41 -57.48 -11.54
C LYS A 142 4.22 -58.58 -12.27
N PRO A 143 4.56 -59.71 -11.62
CA PRO A 143 5.17 -60.86 -12.28
C PRO A 143 4.14 -61.70 -13.06
N GLN A 144 4.64 -62.35 -14.11
CA GLN A 144 3.91 -63.16 -15.09
C GLN A 144 3.95 -64.65 -14.67
N GLU A 145 2.80 -65.28 -14.41
CA GLU A 145 2.71 -66.74 -14.23
C GLU A 145 2.45 -67.44 -15.58
N SER A 146 3.19 -68.53 -15.82
CA SER A 146 3.08 -69.36 -17.02
C SER A 146 2.17 -70.57 -16.76
N PRO A 147 1.31 -70.99 -17.71
CA PRO A 147 0.40 -72.11 -17.51
C PRO A 147 1.11 -73.46 -17.69
N ARG A 148 0.61 -74.48 -16.97
CA ARG A 148 0.88 -75.90 -17.24
C ARG A 148 -0.12 -76.45 -18.23
#